data_AF-A0A7M3P8I2-F1
#
_entry.id   AF-A0A7M3P8I2-F1
#
_cell.length_a   1.000
_cell.length_b   1.000
_cell.length_c   1.000
_cell.angle_alpha   90.00
_cell.angle_beta   90.00
_cell.angle_gamma   90.00
#
_symmetry.space_group_name_H-M   'P 1'
#
loop_
_entity.id
_entity.type
_entity.pdbx_description
1 polymer ?
#
loop_
_entity_poly.entity_id
_entity_poly.type
_entity_poly.pdbx_seq_one_letter_code
_entity_poly.pdbx_strand_id
1 'polypeptide(L)'
;MKPLTAAKKLGIFLPATPEEFRTGEISHAQFAELQSNPPEWLAELRRNGPHPRPEVARKLGITITALKKNDMDKPLTTAEIKDLLEQMPEWLEAARESMAKQRVEAAEAEAKKDDGPGRAAAEAARNAEN
;
A
#
# COMPACT_ATOMS: atom_id res chain seq x y z
N MET A 1 -8.96 16.54 12.30
CA MET A 1 -7.90 15.51 12.23
C MET A 1 -6.62 16.17 11.76
N LYS A 2 -5.43 15.71 12.20
CA LYS A 2 -4.17 16.29 11.71
C LYS A 2 -4.04 16.05 10.19
N PRO A 3 -3.64 17.06 9.39
CA PRO A 3 -3.39 16.92 7.95
C PRO A 3 -2.47 15.76 7.60
N LEU A 4 -1.46 15.52 8.44
CA LEU A 4 -0.54 14.40 8.27
C LEU A 4 -1.24 13.03 8.32
N THR A 5 -2.24 12.89 9.19
CA THR A 5 -3.06 11.67 9.27
C THR A 5 -3.98 11.56 8.05
N ALA A 6 -4.50 12.68 7.55
CA ALA A 6 -5.37 12.72 6.37
C ALA A 6 -4.58 12.31 5.12
N ALA A 7 -3.42 12.92 4.93
CA ALA A 7 -2.49 12.59 3.87
C ALA A 7 -2.10 11.10 3.89
N LYS A 8 -1.77 10.57 5.08
CA LYS A 8 -1.44 9.13 5.24
C LYS A 8 -2.61 8.23 4.84
N LYS A 9 -3.84 8.58 5.21
CA LYS A 9 -5.04 7.81 4.84
C LYS A 9 -5.40 7.93 3.35
N LEU A 10 -5.13 9.08 2.73
CA LEU A 10 -5.33 9.31 1.30
C LEU A 10 -4.21 8.71 0.44
N GLY A 11 -3.09 8.31 1.04
CA GLY A 11 -1.92 7.82 0.30
C GLY A 11 -1.20 8.93 -0.47
N ILE A 12 -1.18 10.15 0.08
CA ILE A 12 -0.54 11.32 -0.56
C ILE A 12 0.58 11.89 0.31
N PHE A 13 1.52 12.60 -0.32
CA PHE A 13 2.64 13.24 0.36
C PHE A 13 2.25 14.64 0.85
N LEU A 14 2.12 14.81 2.17
CA LEU A 14 1.69 16.06 2.81
C LEU A 14 2.47 17.31 2.35
N PRO A 15 3.81 17.30 2.19
CA PRO A 15 4.53 18.49 1.72
C PRO A 15 4.14 18.97 0.32
N ALA A 16 3.59 18.08 -0.51
CA ALA A 16 3.17 18.39 -1.87
C ALA A 16 1.70 18.86 -1.95
N THR A 17 0.94 18.84 -0.84
CA THR A 17 -0.43 19.36 -0.82
C THR A 17 -0.46 20.88 -0.65
N PRO A 18 -1.51 21.58 -1.13
CA PRO A 18 -1.66 23.02 -0.94
C PRO A 18 -1.61 23.42 0.53
N GLU A 19 -1.19 24.66 0.80
CA GLU A 19 -1.03 25.17 2.18
C GLU A 19 -2.34 25.07 2.97
N GLU A 20 -3.48 25.35 2.34
CA GLU A 20 -4.82 25.19 2.92
C GLU A 20 -5.06 23.79 3.52
N PHE A 21 -4.56 22.74 2.86
CA PHE A 21 -4.64 21.37 3.37
C PHE A 21 -3.60 21.11 4.47
N ARG A 22 -2.40 21.71 4.37
CA ARG A 22 -1.30 21.52 5.33
C ARG A 22 -1.53 22.22 6.66
N THR A 23 -2.15 23.40 6.64
CA THR A 23 -2.39 24.24 7.83
C THR A 23 -3.81 24.11 8.35
N GLY A 24 -4.77 23.77 7.48
CA GLY A 24 -6.18 23.60 7.86
C GLY A 24 -6.43 22.31 8.63
N GLU A 25 -7.29 22.38 9.65
CA GLU A 25 -7.80 21.17 10.31
C GLU A 25 -8.79 20.46 9.39
N ILE A 26 -8.51 19.20 9.06
CA ILE A 26 -9.39 18.42 8.19
C ILE A 26 -10.40 17.65 9.03
N SER A 27 -11.67 17.96 8.88
CA SER A 27 -12.75 17.19 9.50
C SER A 27 -12.96 15.86 8.78
N HIS A 28 -13.64 14.91 9.42
CA HIS A 28 -13.96 13.63 8.77
C HIS A 28 -14.85 13.83 7.54
N ALA A 29 -15.72 14.84 7.57
CA ALA A 29 -16.57 15.23 6.45
C ALA A 29 -15.73 15.78 5.27
N GLN A 30 -14.80 16.70 5.53
CA GLN A 30 -13.88 17.21 4.49
C GLN A 30 -13.01 16.09 3.89
N PHE A 31 -12.54 15.16 4.73
CA PHE A 31 -11.81 13.99 4.25
C PHE A 31 -12.67 13.12 3.31
N ALA A 32 -13.91 12.85 3.69
CA ALA A 32 -14.85 12.09 2.86
C ALA A 32 -15.21 12.82 1.56
N GLU A 33 -15.32 14.15 1.60
CA GLU A 33 -15.53 14.98 0.43
C GLU A 33 -14.33 14.91 -0.53
N LEU A 34 -13.10 15.01 -0.02
CA LEU A 34 -11.90 14.84 -0.83
C LEU A 34 -11.77 13.43 -1.45
N GLN A 35 -12.33 12.41 -0.81
CA GLN A 35 -12.40 11.06 -1.37
C GLN A 35 -13.48 10.92 -2.44
N SER A 36 -14.64 11.51 -2.18
CA SER A 36 -15.82 11.41 -3.05
C SER A 36 -15.70 12.31 -4.28
N ASN A 37 -15.11 13.49 -4.09
CA ASN A 37 -14.92 14.52 -5.08
C ASN A 37 -13.46 14.99 -5.08
N PRO A 38 -12.54 14.16 -5.61
CA PRO A 38 -11.12 14.46 -5.59
C PRO A 38 -10.82 15.68 -6.46
N PRO A 39 -10.26 16.77 -5.91
CA PRO A 39 -9.88 17.94 -6.69
C PRO A 39 -8.70 17.63 -7.62
N GLU A 40 -8.51 18.49 -8.63
CA GLU A 40 -7.50 18.27 -9.68
C GLU A 40 -6.07 18.12 -9.11
N TRP A 41 -5.69 18.96 -8.15
CA TRP A 41 -4.38 18.85 -7.48
C TRP A 41 -4.19 17.48 -6.79
N LEU A 42 -5.26 16.89 -6.26
CA LEU A 42 -5.21 15.57 -5.61
C LEU A 42 -5.07 14.46 -6.65
N ALA A 43 -5.80 14.56 -7.76
CA ALA A 43 -5.68 13.64 -8.88
C ALA A 43 -4.28 13.71 -9.50
N GLU A 44 -3.73 14.91 -9.67
CA GLU A 44 -2.39 15.12 -10.17
C GLU A 44 -1.32 14.59 -9.20
N LEU A 45 -1.47 14.83 -7.89
CA LEU A 45 -0.57 14.23 -6.89
C LEU A 45 -0.56 12.71 -6.96
N ARG A 46 -1.72 12.09 -7.16
CA ARG A 46 -1.85 10.63 -7.29
C ARG A 46 -1.29 10.09 -8.61
N ARG A 47 -1.19 10.92 -9.65
CA ARG A 47 -0.67 10.54 -10.97
C ARG A 47 0.83 10.82 -11.11
N ASN A 48 1.28 12.00 -10.71
CA ASN A 48 2.62 12.53 -10.97
C ASN A 48 3.40 12.84 -9.70
N GLY A 49 2.68 13.12 -8.61
CA GLY A 49 3.27 13.57 -7.36
C GLY A 49 4.15 12.52 -6.68
N PRO A 50 4.94 12.96 -5.68
CA PRO A 50 5.72 12.07 -4.84
C PRO A 50 4.78 11.11 -4.09
N HIS A 51 4.91 9.81 -4.38
CA HIS A 51 4.12 8.76 -3.76
C HIS A 51 4.72 8.43 -2.39
N PRO A 52 3.89 8.19 -1.36
CA PRO A 52 4.39 7.71 -0.09
C PRO A 52 4.94 6.28 -0.23
N ARG A 53 5.83 5.90 0.69
CA ARG A 53 6.50 4.57 0.73
C ARG A 53 5.59 3.38 0.42
N PRO A 54 4.36 3.27 0.98
CA PRO A 54 3.46 2.15 0.68
C PRO A 54 3.03 2.10 -0.78
N GLU A 55 2.78 3.26 -1.41
CA GLU A 55 2.38 3.35 -2.81
C GLU A 55 3.55 3.08 -3.75
N VAL A 56 4.75 3.58 -3.41
CA VAL A 56 6.00 3.27 -4.14
C VAL A 56 6.24 1.76 -4.14
N ALA A 57 6.17 1.11 -2.96
CA ALA A 57 6.34 -0.35 -2.82
C ALA A 57 5.32 -1.11 -3.67
N ARG A 58 4.05 -0.69 -3.64
CA ARG A 58 2.96 -1.29 -4.42
C ARG A 58 3.20 -1.16 -5.93
N LYS A 59 3.65 0.00 -6.40
CA LYS A 59 3.95 0.26 -7.83
C LYS A 59 5.16 -0.54 -8.32
N LEU A 60 6.20 -0.68 -7.50
CA LEU A 60 7.39 -1.48 -7.81
C LEU A 60 7.15 -3.00 -7.66
N GLY A 61 6.07 -3.40 -6.99
CA GLY A 61 5.76 -4.81 -6.74
C GLY A 61 6.72 -5.45 -5.73
N ILE A 62 7.11 -4.69 -4.71
CA ILE A 62 8.01 -5.13 -3.63
C ILE A 62 7.43 -4.74 -2.27
N THR A 63 8.09 -5.17 -1.18
CA THR A 63 7.67 -4.81 0.18
C THR A 63 8.31 -3.49 0.63
N ILE A 64 7.65 -2.79 1.57
CA ILE A 64 8.22 -1.58 2.21
C ILE A 64 9.55 -1.90 2.91
N THR A 65 9.69 -3.12 3.42
CA THR A 65 10.92 -3.61 4.04
C THR A 65 12.06 -3.71 3.04
N ALA A 66 11.79 -4.17 1.82
CA ALA A 66 12.78 -4.21 0.74
C ALA A 66 13.23 -2.81 0.32
N LEU A 67 12.31 -1.84 0.26
CA LEU A 67 12.67 -0.42 0.04
C LEU A 67 13.60 0.10 1.14
N LYS A 68 13.26 -0.15 2.40
CA LYS A 68 14.06 0.29 3.55
C LYS A 68 15.45 -0.32 3.57
N LYS A 69 15.60 -1.57 3.13
CA LYS A 69 16.90 -2.27 3.04
C LYS A 69 17.85 -1.64 2.02
N ASN A 70 17.32 -0.96 1.00
CA ASN A 70 18.09 -0.36 -0.07
C ASN A 70 18.16 1.18 0.06
N ASP A 71 17.90 1.72 1.26
CA ASP A 71 17.84 3.15 1.55
C ASP A 71 16.91 3.97 0.61
N MET A 72 16.01 3.27 -0.09
CA MET A 72 15.02 3.85 -1.00
C MET A 72 13.72 4.14 -0.24
N ASP A 73 13.86 4.68 0.96
CA ASP A 73 12.79 4.89 1.92
C ASP A 73 12.11 6.27 1.77
N LYS A 74 12.54 7.02 0.76
CA LYS A 74 12.07 8.35 0.39
C LYS A 74 10.79 8.27 -0.46
N PRO A 75 9.95 9.31 -0.42
CA PRO A 75 8.82 9.42 -1.33
C PRO A 75 9.34 9.61 -2.76
N LEU A 76 8.91 8.74 -3.68
CA LEU A 76 9.33 8.77 -5.08
C LEU A 76 8.17 9.19 -5.98
N THR A 77 8.47 10.04 -6.95
CA THR A 77 7.55 10.45 -8.00
C THR A 77 7.32 9.31 -9.00
N THR A 78 6.27 9.42 -9.80
CA THR A 78 6.03 8.45 -10.90
C THR A 78 7.21 8.39 -11.87
N ALA A 79 7.92 9.50 -12.10
CA ALA A 79 9.09 9.55 -12.95
C ALA A 79 10.24 8.71 -12.38
N GLU A 80 10.58 8.88 -11.09
CA GLU A 80 11.62 8.09 -10.42
C GLU A 80 11.26 6.61 -10.33
N ILE A 81 9.97 6.28 -10.10
CA ILE A 81 9.52 4.89 -10.12
C ILE A 81 9.71 4.26 -11.50
N LYS A 82 9.38 4.99 -12.57
CA LYS A 82 9.60 4.52 -13.94
C LYS A 82 11.07 4.33 -14.23
N ASP A 83 11.91 5.30 -13.86
CA ASP A 83 13.35 5.21 -14.03
C ASP A 83 13.94 3.98 -13.30
N LEU A 84 13.51 3.70 -12.06
CA LEU A 84 13.89 2.48 -11.33
C LEU A 84 13.41 1.20 -12.02
N LEU A 85 12.20 1.22 -12.58
CA LEU A 85 11.66 0.09 -13.34
C LEU A 85 12.36 -0.12 -14.67
N GLU A 86 12.95 0.92 -15.26
CA GLU A 86 13.75 0.83 -16.47
C GLU A 86 15.19 0.38 -16.16
N GLN A 87 15.78 0.89 -15.08
CA GLN A 87 17.11 0.48 -14.64
C GLN A 87 17.14 -0.97 -14.14
N MET A 88 16.02 -1.50 -13.65
CA MET A 88 15.89 -2.85 -13.06
C MET A 88 17.15 -3.28 -12.27
N PRO A 89 17.50 -2.57 -11.18
CA PRO A 89 18.68 -2.92 -10.41
C PRO A 89 18.51 -4.29 -9.76
N GLU A 90 19.62 -4.99 -9.50
CA GLU A 90 19.64 -6.36 -8.97
C GLU A 90 18.83 -6.51 -7.67
N TRP A 91 18.88 -5.50 -6.79
CA TRP A 91 18.10 -5.50 -5.54
C TRP A 91 16.58 -5.47 -5.79
N LEU A 92 16.12 -4.84 -6.87
CA LEU A 92 14.70 -4.77 -7.23
C LEU A 92 14.21 -6.13 -7.73
N GLU A 93 15.00 -6.81 -8.56
CA GLU A 93 14.71 -8.17 -9.01
C GLU A 93 14.65 -9.14 -7.82
N ALA A 94 15.70 -9.15 -6.98
CA ALA A 94 15.75 -9.97 -5.79
C ALA A 94 14.58 -9.71 -4.83
N ALA A 95 14.15 -8.44 -4.70
CA ALA A 95 13.01 -8.06 -3.88
C ALA A 95 11.68 -8.58 -4.46
N ARG A 96 11.49 -8.57 -5.79
CA ARG A 96 10.30 -9.11 -6.45
C ARG A 96 10.24 -10.63 -6.31
N GLU A 97 11.36 -11.31 -6.46
CA GLU A 97 11.46 -12.75 -6.21
C GLU A 97 11.13 -13.09 -4.76
N SER A 98 11.69 -12.34 -3.80
CA SER A 98 11.40 -12.53 -2.39
C SER A 98 9.90 -12.34 -2.09
N MET A 99 9.26 -11.35 -2.71
CA MET A 99 7.81 -11.14 -2.56
C MET A 99 6.99 -12.27 -3.21
N ALA A 100 7.43 -12.79 -4.36
CA ALA A 100 6.79 -13.95 -4.98
C ALA A 100 6.87 -15.19 -4.08
N LYS A 101 8.06 -15.49 -3.52
CA LYS A 101 8.27 -16.58 -2.55
C LYS A 101 7.38 -16.40 -1.31
N GLN A 102 7.35 -15.22 -0.71
CA GLN A 102 6.49 -14.92 0.43
C GLN A 102 5.00 -15.10 0.14
N ARG A 103 4.54 -14.80 -1.08
CA ARG A 103 3.14 -15.03 -1.47
C ARG A 103 2.81 -16.52 -1.56
N VAL A 104 3.73 -17.32 -2.09
CA VAL A 104 3.57 -18.79 -2.13
C VAL A 104 3.55 -19.35 -0.71
N GLU A 105 4.53 -18.98 0.13
CA GLU A 105 4.61 -19.41 1.53
C GLU A 105 3.37 -18.99 2.33
N ALA A 106 2.86 -17.77 2.13
CA ALA A 106 1.65 -17.30 2.77
C ALA A 106 0.41 -18.08 2.32
N ALA A 107 0.30 -18.42 1.03
CA ALA A 107 -0.78 -19.25 0.51
C ALA A 107 -0.73 -20.68 1.08
N GLU A 108 0.45 -21.29 1.16
CA GLU A 108 0.66 -22.60 1.79
C GLU A 108 0.35 -22.57 3.30
N ALA A 109 0.76 -21.51 3.99
CA ALA A 109 0.48 -21.34 5.41
C ALA A 109 -1.01 -21.16 5.68
N GLU A 110 -1.74 -20.49 4.79
CA GLU A 110 -3.20 -20.33 4.92
C GLU A 110 -3.94 -21.64 4.62
N ALA A 111 -3.53 -22.38 3.58
CA ALA A 111 -4.08 -23.71 3.29
C ALA A 111 -3.91 -24.66 4.49
N LYS A 112 -2.74 -24.68 5.12
CA LYS A 112 -2.48 -25.51 6.31
C LYS A 112 -3.28 -25.12 7.55
N LYS A 113 -3.75 -23.86 7.65
CA LYS A 113 -4.64 -23.43 8.74
C LYS A 113 -6.08 -23.79 8.47
N ASP A 114 -6.50 -23.76 7.21
CA ASP A 114 -7.86 -24.09 6.78
C ASP A 114 -8.12 -25.63 6.85
N ASP A 115 -7.07 -26.43 6.71
CA ASP A 115 -7.04 -27.88 7.02
C ASP A 115 -6.87 -28.21 8.52
N GLY A 116 -6.89 -27.19 9.41
CA GLY A 116 -6.85 -27.38 10.85
C GLY A 116 -8.16 -27.96 11.41
N PRO A 117 -8.15 -28.56 12.62
CA PRO A 117 -9.28 -29.31 13.20
C PRO A 117 -10.58 -28.50 13.37
N GLY A 118 -10.52 -27.17 13.23
CA GLY A 118 -11.69 -26.29 13.30
C GLY A 118 -12.67 -26.44 12.14
N ARG A 119 -12.21 -26.75 10.91
CA ARG A 119 -13.10 -26.90 9.75
C ARG A 119 -13.74 -28.29 9.71
N ALA A 120 -12.99 -29.34 10.04
CA ALA A 120 -13.51 -30.70 10.18
C ALA A 120 -14.57 -30.82 11.30
N ALA A 121 -14.38 -30.12 12.43
CA ALA A 121 -15.38 -30.07 13.50
C ALA A 121 -16.64 -29.27 13.11
N ALA A 122 -16.48 -28.17 12.39
CA ALA A 122 -17.60 -27.35 11.91
C ALA A 122 -18.43 -28.05 10.81
N GLU A 123 -17.79 -28.87 9.97
CA GLU A 123 -18.46 -29.64 8.91
C GLU A 123 -19.15 -30.89 9.46
N ALA A 124 -18.55 -31.59 10.43
CA ALA A 124 -19.17 -32.72 11.10
C ALA A 124 -20.41 -32.32 11.93
N ALA A 125 -20.39 -31.15 12.58
CA ALA A 125 -21.56 -30.63 13.29
C ALA A 125 -22.72 -30.27 12.35
N ARG A 126 -22.43 -29.85 11.11
CA ARG A 126 -23.44 -29.50 10.10
C ARG A 126 -24.14 -30.72 9.49
N ASN A 127 -23.43 -31.85 9.37
CA ASN A 127 -23.95 -33.04 8.73
C ASN A 127 -24.67 -34.01 9.69
N ALA A 128 -24.63 -33.75 11.01
CA ALA A 128 -25.34 -34.52 12.02
C ALA A 128 -26.75 -33.99 12.34
N GLU A 129 -27.12 -32.82 11.80
CA GLU A 129 -28.40 -32.14 12.07
C GLU A 129 -29.40 -32.23 10.89
N ASN A 130 -29.16 -33.10 9.91
CA ASN A 130 -30.10 -33.37 8.80
C ASN A 130 -30.38 -34.86 8.63
#